data_AF-X1JXN3-F1
#
_entry.id   AF-X1JXN3-F1
#
_cell.length_a   1.000
_cell.length_b   1.000
_cell.length_c   1.000
_cell.angle_alpha   90.00
_cell.angle_beta   90.00
_cell.angle_gamma   90.00
#
_symmetry.space_group_name_H-M   'P 1'
#
loop_
_entity.id
_entity.type
_entity.pdbx_description
1 polymer ?
#
loop_
_entity_poly.entity_id
_entity_poly.type
_entity_poly.pdbx_seq_one_letter_code
_entity_poly.pdbx_strand_id
1 'polypeptide(L)'
;DPGANLGIAEKLAQLGVVPVPLDFLPLASVNPRKYSDRPYWFYESKYIAGADITEADPKLYGLALTNFGCGPNSFILRVVEDIMGGKPLGQLEIDEHAAEAGIVTRLEAFVDTIKGFARSTRQREGPRKDIYRGASALINTEKTFLIPRMSPHAELFSPMMEAYGVRAIVLPEPNRQNLLYADRVTSGVECLPYRVTLGDFLRFYYDNGGDLKNIEAFMAGAYGPYRLGKYAIEQSRHL
;
A
#
# COMPACT_ATOMS: atom_id res chain seq x y z
N ASP A 1 19.61 17.69 11.76
CA ASP A 1 19.94 18.85 10.91
C ASP A 1 18.70 19.73 10.81
N PRO A 2 18.75 21.01 11.23
CA PRO A 2 17.63 21.95 11.15
C PRO A 2 17.02 22.10 9.76
N GLY A 3 17.84 22.00 8.69
CA GLY A 3 17.35 22.06 7.31
C GLY A 3 16.63 20.79 6.86
N ALA A 4 16.98 19.63 7.44
CA ALA A 4 16.37 18.35 7.09
C ALA A 4 15.14 17.99 7.94
N ASN A 5 15.03 18.51 9.18
CA ASN A 5 13.91 18.22 10.09
C ASN A 5 12.81 19.31 10.05
N LEU A 6 13.09 20.47 9.42
CA LEU A 6 12.14 21.59 9.28
C LEU A 6 11.47 22.01 10.60
N GLY A 7 12.14 21.79 11.74
CA GLY A 7 11.61 22.06 13.07
C GLY A 7 10.41 21.24 13.51
N ILE A 8 10.08 20.12 12.84
CA ILE A 8 8.83 19.35 13.08
C ILE A 8 8.73 18.90 14.54
N ALA A 9 9.82 18.41 15.12
CA ALA A 9 9.84 17.93 16.51
C ALA A 9 9.58 19.08 17.51
N GLU A 10 10.24 20.22 17.31
CA GLU A 10 10.06 21.42 18.13
C GLU A 10 8.63 21.96 18.03
N LYS A 11 8.04 21.95 16.84
CA LYS A 11 6.65 22.37 16.63
C LYS A 11 5.65 21.42 17.30
N LEU A 12 5.84 20.11 17.16
CA LEU A 12 5.04 19.12 17.86
C LEU A 12 5.09 19.32 19.39
N ALA A 13 6.29 19.56 19.94
CA ALA A 13 6.45 19.87 21.36
C ALA A 13 5.71 21.15 21.78
N GLN A 14 5.77 22.22 20.96
CA GLN A 14 5.02 23.47 21.19
C GLN A 14 3.50 23.26 21.18
N LEU A 15 2.99 22.31 20.39
CA LEU A 15 1.58 21.95 20.33
C LEU A 15 1.12 21.04 21.50
N GLY A 16 2.04 20.72 22.42
CA GLY A 16 1.76 19.91 23.61
C GLY A 16 1.76 18.40 23.36
N VAL A 17 2.38 17.94 22.26
CA VAL A 17 2.56 16.52 21.97
C VAL A 17 4.04 16.15 22.02
N VAL A 18 4.34 14.95 22.52
CA VAL A 18 5.73 14.47 22.62
C VAL A 18 6.10 13.75 21.33
N PRO A 19 7.03 14.28 20.50
CA PRO A 19 7.50 13.56 19.32
C PRO A 19 8.34 12.36 19.76
N VAL A 20 7.93 11.16 19.37
CA VAL A 20 8.68 9.93 19.61
C VAL A 20 9.20 9.41 18.27
N PRO A 21 10.52 9.39 18.03
CA PRO A 21 11.08 8.81 16.82
C PRO A 21 10.71 7.33 16.68
N LEU A 22 10.45 6.87 15.46
CA LEU A 22 10.09 5.47 15.19
C LEU A 22 11.11 4.47 15.76
N ASP A 23 12.40 4.81 15.68
CA ASP A 23 13.51 3.97 16.17
C ASP A 23 13.54 3.82 17.70
N PHE A 24 12.77 4.62 18.45
CA PHE A 24 12.69 4.53 19.91
C PHE A 24 11.60 3.54 20.36
N LEU A 25 10.74 3.10 19.44
CA LEU A 25 9.78 2.04 19.70
C LEU A 25 10.47 0.67 19.73
N PRO A 26 9.95 -0.31 20.48
CA PRO A 26 10.51 -1.66 20.52
C PRO A 26 10.18 -2.45 19.25
N LEU A 27 10.62 -1.99 18.06
CA LEU A 27 10.23 -2.53 16.75
C LEU A 27 10.49 -4.04 16.60
N ALA A 28 11.49 -4.57 17.31
CA ALA A 28 11.82 -6.00 17.29
C ALA A 28 10.77 -6.90 18.00
N SER A 29 9.84 -6.32 18.76
CA SER A 29 8.74 -7.07 19.39
C SER A 29 7.66 -7.52 18.40
N VAL A 30 7.62 -6.90 17.22
CA VAL A 30 6.64 -7.19 16.17
C VAL A 30 7.31 -7.95 15.04
N ASN A 31 6.66 -9.00 14.55
CA ASN A 31 7.09 -9.71 13.35
C ASN A 31 6.31 -9.17 12.13
N PRO A 32 6.94 -8.40 11.21
CA PRO A 32 6.26 -7.86 10.03
C PRO A 32 5.69 -8.92 9.09
N ARG A 33 6.17 -10.17 9.17
CA ARG A 33 5.64 -11.29 8.38
C ARG A 33 4.20 -11.67 8.72
N LYS A 34 3.67 -11.18 9.85
CA LYS A 34 2.23 -11.28 10.16
C LYS A 34 1.36 -10.43 9.23
N TYR A 35 1.94 -9.44 8.58
CA TYR A 35 1.25 -8.46 7.75
C TYR A 35 1.58 -8.60 6.26
N SER A 36 2.79 -9.07 5.92
CA SER A 36 3.17 -9.32 4.53
C SER A 36 4.03 -10.58 4.40
N ASP A 37 3.83 -11.39 3.38
CA ASP A 37 4.70 -12.56 3.13
C ASP A 37 6.14 -12.18 2.75
N ARG A 38 6.32 -10.99 2.18
CA ARG A 38 7.58 -10.50 1.62
C ARG A 38 7.85 -9.04 2.06
N PRO A 39 8.08 -8.74 3.35
CA PRO A 39 8.38 -7.38 3.83
C PRO A 39 9.87 -7.03 3.58
N TYR A 40 10.32 -7.11 2.33
CA TYR A 40 11.75 -7.11 1.98
C TYR A 40 12.39 -5.72 2.06
N TRP A 41 11.60 -4.63 2.10
CA TRP A 41 12.18 -3.31 2.35
C TRP A 41 12.42 -3.10 3.84
N PHE A 42 13.60 -2.61 4.19
CA PHE A 42 13.95 -2.33 5.57
C PHE A 42 12.97 -1.35 6.23
N TYR A 43 12.64 -0.25 5.55
CA TYR A 43 11.67 0.72 6.04
C TYR A 43 10.24 0.17 6.11
N GLU A 44 9.85 -0.73 5.21
CA GLU A 44 8.54 -1.40 5.29
C GLU A 44 8.40 -2.15 6.62
N SER A 45 9.41 -2.97 6.96
CA SER A 45 9.42 -3.72 8.22
C SER A 45 9.31 -2.81 9.45
N LYS A 46 10.02 -1.68 9.45
CA LYS A 46 9.95 -0.69 10.53
C LYS A 46 8.59 -0.01 10.62
N TYR A 47 8.01 0.38 9.49
CA TYR A 47 6.73 1.09 9.44
C TYR A 47 5.59 0.17 9.88
N ILE A 48 5.60 -1.11 9.44
CA ILE A 48 4.64 -2.13 9.90
C ILE A 48 4.74 -2.33 11.41
N ALA A 49 5.96 -2.54 11.94
CA ALA A 49 6.16 -2.72 13.38
C ALA A 49 5.74 -1.50 14.20
N GLY A 50 6.09 -0.30 13.73
CA GLY A 50 5.68 0.96 14.35
C GLY A 50 4.17 1.15 14.34
N ALA A 51 3.50 0.82 13.24
CA ALA A 51 2.05 0.90 13.12
C ALA A 51 1.34 -0.07 14.07
N ASP A 52 1.81 -1.32 14.19
CA ASP A 52 1.28 -2.33 15.11
C ASP A 52 1.37 -1.86 16.58
N ILE A 53 2.55 -1.40 17.01
CA ILE A 53 2.77 -0.85 18.36
C ILE A 53 1.91 0.39 18.59
N THR A 54 1.86 1.27 17.58
CA THR A 54 1.12 2.52 17.66
C THR A 54 -0.37 2.28 17.75
N GLU A 55 -0.94 1.35 16.97
CA GLU A 55 -2.36 1.01 17.01
C GLU A 55 -2.74 0.52 18.41
N ALA A 56 -1.96 -0.42 18.95
CA ALA A 56 -2.21 -1.06 20.24
C ALA A 56 -2.18 -0.09 21.44
N ASP A 57 -1.32 0.93 21.44
CA ASP A 57 -1.20 1.85 22.58
C ASP A 57 -2.15 3.07 22.45
N PRO A 58 -3.13 3.28 23.35
CA PRO A 58 -4.08 4.40 23.29
C PRO A 58 -3.48 5.81 23.22
N LYS A 59 -2.23 6.00 23.62
CA LYS A 59 -1.55 7.30 23.72
C LYS A 59 -0.67 7.60 22.51
N LEU A 60 -0.36 6.60 21.68
CA LEU A 60 0.48 6.77 20.50
C LEU A 60 -0.38 7.06 19.25
N TYR A 61 0.11 7.97 18.41
CA TYR A 61 -0.50 8.31 17.11
C TYR A 61 0.61 8.38 16.06
N GLY A 62 0.31 7.91 14.85
CA GLY A 62 1.31 7.83 13.78
C GLY A 62 1.43 9.14 13.01
N LEU A 63 2.66 9.56 12.71
CA LEU A 63 2.95 10.62 11.75
C LEU A 63 3.98 10.09 10.74
N ALA A 64 3.53 9.78 9.52
CA ALA A 64 4.39 9.35 8.44
C ALA A 64 4.97 10.56 7.72
N LEU A 65 6.30 10.70 7.78
CA LEU A 65 7.03 11.63 6.94
C LEU A 65 7.34 10.93 5.63
N THR A 66 6.91 11.53 4.53
CA THR A 66 7.08 10.97 3.18
C THR A 66 7.68 12.04 2.28
N ASN A 67 8.63 11.66 1.44
CA ASN A 67 8.99 12.45 0.25
C ASN A 67 8.08 11.96 -0.87
N PHE A 68 7.52 12.88 -1.67
CA PHE A 68 6.68 12.69 -2.86
C PHE A 68 6.57 11.22 -3.32
N GLY A 69 5.36 10.66 -3.44
CA GLY A 69 4.97 9.22 -3.56
C GLY A 69 5.73 8.26 -4.52
N CYS A 70 6.90 8.65 -4.97
CA CYS A 70 7.99 7.84 -5.44
C CYS A 70 8.47 6.80 -4.41
N GLY A 71 8.99 5.70 -4.94
CA GLY A 71 9.60 4.62 -4.19
C GLY A 71 8.61 3.64 -3.54
N PRO A 72 9.07 2.91 -2.52
CA PRO A 72 8.29 1.89 -1.85
C PRO A 72 7.14 2.46 -1.00
N ASN A 73 7.18 3.76 -0.67
CA ASN A 73 6.16 4.44 0.14
C ASN A 73 4.75 4.29 -0.44
N SER A 74 4.60 4.28 -1.77
CA SER A 74 3.31 4.11 -2.45
C SER A 74 2.58 2.82 -2.06
N PHE A 75 3.32 1.80 -1.58
CA PHE A 75 2.76 0.53 -1.12
C PHE A 75 2.81 0.42 0.41
N ILE A 76 3.89 0.86 1.05
CA ILE A 76 4.06 0.78 2.51
C ILE A 76 2.96 1.56 3.24
N LEU A 77 2.64 2.77 2.80
CA LEU A 77 1.67 3.62 3.47
C LEU A 77 0.27 3.01 3.48
N ARG A 78 -0.12 2.28 2.42
CA ARG A 78 -1.40 1.57 2.37
C ARG A 78 -1.50 0.50 3.44
N VAL A 79 -0.43 -0.28 3.64
CA VAL A 79 -0.38 -1.30 4.70
C VAL A 79 -0.43 -0.65 6.08
N VAL A 80 0.30 0.45 6.28
CA VAL A 80 0.29 1.21 7.54
C VAL A 80 -1.09 1.77 7.86
N GLU A 81 -1.77 2.35 6.88
CA GLU A 81 -3.16 2.83 7.01
C GLU A 81 -4.10 1.69 7.41
N ASP A 82 -3.98 0.52 6.81
CA ASP A 82 -4.84 -0.62 7.12
C ASP A 82 -4.58 -1.18 8.53
N ILE A 83 -3.31 -1.18 8.99
CA ILE A 83 -2.94 -1.53 10.37
C ILE A 83 -3.52 -0.51 11.34
N MET A 84 -3.30 0.79 11.10
CA MET A 84 -3.79 1.87 11.97
C MET A 84 -5.33 1.94 12.03
N GLY A 85 -6.02 1.45 11.00
CA GLY A 85 -7.47 1.30 10.99
C GLY A 85 -8.19 2.63 11.19
N GLY A 86 -9.00 2.72 12.25
CA GLY A 86 -9.72 3.95 12.60
C GLY A 86 -8.89 5.00 13.34
N LYS A 87 -7.63 4.69 13.70
CA LYS A 87 -6.79 5.58 14.51
C LYS A 87 -6.12 6.64 13.65
N PRO A 88 -6.07 7.91 14.09
CA PRO A 88 -5.44 8.99 13.34
C PRO A 88 -3.99 8.68 12.95
N LEU A 89 -3.73 8.76 11.64
CA LEU A 89 -2.41 8.67 11.03
C LEU A 89 -2.19 9.94 10.20
N GLY A 90 -1.25 10.78 10.63
CA GLY A 90 -0.82 11.95 9.88
C GLY A 90 0.11 11.54 8.75
N GLN A 91 -0.01 12.17 7.59
CA GLN A 91 0.93 12.02 6.49
C GLN A 91 1.42 13.41 6.09
N LEU A 92 2.73 13.64 6.24
CA LEU A 92 3.35 14.90 5.91
C LEU A 92 4.35 14.68 4.78
N GLU A 93 4.07 15.34 3.66
CA GLU A 93 4.97 15.33 2.52
C GLU A 93 6.04 16.41 2.68
N ILE A 94 7.30 16.01 2.62
CA ILE A 94 8.46 16.90 2.68
C ILE A 94 8.98 17.10 1.25
N ASP A 95 8.85 18.33 0.76
CA ASP A 95 9.46 18.81 -0.48
C ASP A 95 10.56 19.82 -0.12
N GLU A 96 11.67 19.80 -0.84
CA GLU A 96 12.76 20.77 -0.72
C GLU A 96 12.25 22.21 -0.94
N HIS A 97 11.15 22.38 -1.68
CA HIS A 97 10.48 23.66 -1.91
C HIS A 97 9.29 23.92 -0.97
N ALA A 98 8.99 23.02 -0.02
CA ALA A 98 7.86 23.20 0.89
C ALA A 98 8.11 24.41 1.81
N ALA A 99 7.28 25.43 1.68
CA ALA A 99 7.31 26.58 2.58
C ALA A 99 7.02 26.13 4.02
N GLU A 100 7.88 26.52 4.96
CA GLU A 100 7.81 26.20 6.40
C GLU A 100 6.40 26.42 7.00
N ALA A 101 5.70 27.48 6.58
CA ALA A 101 4.34 27.80 7.01
C ALA A 101 3.32 26.69 6.69
N GLY A 102 3.45 26.02 5.54
CA GLY A 102 2.52 24.97 5.11
C GLY A 102 2.63 23.69 5.96
N ILE A 103 3.80 23.43 6.54
CA ILE A 103 4.04 22.28 7.42
C ILE A 103 3.41 22.54 8.79
N VAL A 104 3.59 23.74 9.34
CA VAL A 104 3.05 24.12 10.66
C VAL A 104 1.52 23.93 10.70
N THR A 105 0.80 24.47 9.73
CA THR A 105 -0.67 24.34 9.69
C THR A 105 -1.14 22.89 9.56
N ARG A 106 -0.41 22.04 8.83
CA ARG A 106 -0.72 20.60 8.73
C ARG A 106 -0.50 19.87 10.06
N LEU A 107 0.56 20.21 10.79
CA LEU A 107 0.82 19.66 12.11
C LEU A 107 -0.24 20.10 13.13
N GLU A 108 -0.63 21.37 13.11
CA GLU A 108 -1.72 21.91 13.95
C GLU A 108 -3.03 21.15 13.71
N ALA A 109 -3.45 21.04 12.44
CA ALA A 109 -4.65 20.31 12.06
C ALA A 109 -4.60 18.83 12.47
N PHE A 110 -3.42 18.21 12.39
CA PHE A 110 -3.24 16.82 12.83
C PHE A 110 -3.36 16.68 14.35
N VAL A 111 -2.72 17.56 15.14
CA VAL A 111 -2.84 17.55 16.60
C VAL A 111 -4.28 17.79 17.04
N ASP A 112 -5.01 18.69 16.36
CA ASP A 112 -6.43 18.91 16.63
C ASP A 112 -7.28 17.68 16.31
N THR A 113 -6.95 16.95 15.24
CA THR A 113 -7.58 15.66 14.92
C THR A 113 -7.34 14.63 16.02
N ILE A 114 -6.11 14.54 16.56
CA ILE A 114 -5.77 13.67 17.69
C ILE A 114 -6.61 14.05 18.92
N LYS A 115 -6.66 15.33 19.29
CA LYS A 115 -7.42 15.82 20.45
C LYS A 115 -8.91 15.53 20.30
N GLY A 116 -9.47 15.74 19.11
CA GLY A 116 -10.85 15.43 18.77
C GLY A 116 -11.15 13.93 18.88
N PHE A 117 -10.28 13.09 18.31
CA PHE A 117 -10.39 11.64 18.37
C PHE A 117 -10.32 11.13 19.82
N ALA A 118 -9.37 11.62 20.61
CA ALA A 118 -9.20 11.23 22.01
C ALA A 118 -10.38 11.61 22.92
N ARG A 119 -11.09 12.69 22.59
CA ARG A 119 -12.33 13.12 23.28
C ARG A 119 -13.57 12.38 22.79
N SER A 120 -13.52 11.78 21.61
CA SER A 120 -14.66 11.05 21.05
C SER A 120 -14.88 9.73 21.78
N THR A 121 -16.14 9.40 22.08
CA THR A 121 -16.55 8.11 22.64
C THR A 121 -16.64 7.01 21.56
N ARG A 122 -16.14 7.28 20.35
CA ARG A 122 -16.23 6.36 19.22
C ARG A 122 -15.45 5.09 19.59
N GLN A 123 -16.12 3.95 19.52
CA GLN A 123 -15.42 2.67 19.67
C GLN A 123 -14.30 2.62 18.64
N ARG A 124 -13.11 2.23 19.08
CA ARG A 124 -12.00 1.98 18.16
C ARG A 124 -12.44 0.87 17.23
N GLU A 125 -12.67 1.20 15.98
CA GLU A 125 -12.62 0.20 14.93
C GLU A 125 -11.20 -0.33 14.97
N GLY A 126 -11.06 -1.60 15.38
CA GLY A 126 -9.77 -2.28 15.39
C GLY A 126 -9.16 -2.32 13.99
N PRO A 127 -8.01 -2.99 13.84
CA PRO A 127 -7.37 -3.13 12.54
C PRO A 127 -8.38 -3.61 11.48
N ARG A 128 -8.24 -3.15 10.23
CA ARG A 128 -9.14 -3.60 9.15
C ARG A 128 -9.15 -5.13 9.08
N LYS A 129 -10.27 -5.73 8.66
CA LYS A 129 -10.29 -7.16 8.34
C LYS A 129 -9.33 -7.41 7.16
N ASP A 130 -8.62 -8.54 7.18
CA ASP A 130 -7.75 -9.00 6.09
C ASP A 130 -6.59 -8.05 5.72
N ILE A 131 -5.81 -7.62 6.72
CA ILE A 131 -4.60 -6.79 6.50
C ILE A 131 -3.44 -7.59 5.89
N TYR A 132 -3.46 -8.92 6.01
CA TYR A 132 -2.38 -9.73 5.46
C TYR A 132 -2.24 -9.53 3.95
N ARG A 133 -0.99 -9.39 3.51
CA ARG A 133 -0.57 -9.12 2.14
C ARG A 133 0.25 -10.31 1.67
N GLY A 134 -0.35 -11.17 0.86
CA GLY A 134 0.33 -12.36 0.34
C GLY A 134 -0.01 -12.67 -1.10
N ALA A 135 0.93 -13.29 -1.79
CA ALA A 135 0.71 -13.83 -3.13
C ALA A 135 1.24 -15.27 -3.19
N SER A 136 0.33 -16.18 -3.54
CA SER A 136 0.64 -17.59 -3.72
C SER A 136 1.45 -17.81 -4.99
N ALA A 137 2.44 -18.69 -4.92
CA ALA A 137 3.12 -19.23 -6.10
C ALA A 137 2.45 -20.52 -6.62
N LEU A 138 1.41 -21.02 -5.93
CA LEU A 138 0.66 -22.21 -6.35
C LEU A 138 -0.28 -21.82 -7.50
N ILE A 139 -0.25 -22.65 -8.53
CA ILE A 139 -0.99 -22.49 -9.78
C ILE A 139 -2.06 -23.59 -9.82
N ASN A 140 -3.34 -23.23 -9.84
CA ASN A 140 -4.39 -24.22 -10.10
C ASN A 140 -4.59 -24.35 -11.62
N THR A 141 -4.04 -25.42 -12.20
CA THR A 141 -4.13 -25.70 -13.64
C THR A 141 -5.55 -25.98 -14.14
N GLU A 142 -6.51 -26.22 -13.24
CA GLU A 142 -7.93 -26.36 -13.58
C GLU A 142 -8.62 -25.00 -13.77
N LYS A 143 -7.97 -23.88 -13.48
CA LYS A 143 -8.52 -22.54 -13.72
C LYS A 143 -7.90 -21.89 -14.95
N THR A 144 -8.55 -20.85 -15.44
CA THR A 144 -8.05 -20.04 -16.55
C THR A 144 -7.17 -18.91 -16.02
N PHE A 145 -5.93 -18.84 -16.50
CA PHE A 145 -4.97 -17.80 -16.10
C PHE A 145 -5.19 -16.53 -16.90
N LEU A 146 -5.37 -15.39 -16.22
CA LEU A 146 -5.33 -14.08 -16.86
C LEU A 146 -3.91 -13.53 -16.82
N ILE A 147 -3.40 -13.16 -17.98
CA ILE A 147 -2.04 -12.62 -18.13
C ILE A 147 -2.17 -11.17 -18.61
N PRO A 148 -1.71 -10.18 -17.83
CA PRO A 148 -1.74 -8.79 -18.28
C PRO A 148 -0.80 -8.59 -19.47
N ARG A 149 -1.22 -7.80 -20.45
CA ARG A 149 -0.42 -7.55 -21.66
C ARG A 149 0.63 -6.47 -21.39
N MET A 150 1.68 -6.87 -20.66
CA MET A 150 2.80 -6.00 -20.32
C MET A 150 3.71 -5.67 -21.52
N SER A 151 3.67 -6.47 -22.59
CA SER A 151 4.36 -6.25 -23.85
C SER A 151 3.68 -7.03 -24.99
N PRO A 152 3.95 -6.72 -26.27
CA PRO A 152 3.44 -7.53 -27.39
C PRO A 152 3.86 -9.01 -27.32
N HIS A 153 5.04 -9.29 -26.74
CA HIS A 153 5.50 -10.67 -26.53
C HIS A 153 4.62 -11.47 -25.56
N ALA A 154 3.80 -10.80 -24.74
CA ALA A 154 2.89 -11.48 -23.83
C ALA A 154 1.87 -12.35 -24.58
N GLU A 155 1.52 -11.99 -25.83
CA GLU A 155 0.60 -12.76 -26.68
C GLU A 155 1.09 -14.19 -26.95
N LEU A 156 2.40 -14.45 -26.79
CA LEU A 156 2.97 -15.79 -26.91
C LEU A 156 2.65 -16.68 -25.69
N PHE A 157 2.34 -16.11 -24.52
CA PHE A 157 2.10 -16.91 -23.30
C PHE A 157 0.88 -17.81 -23.41
N SER A 158 -0.24 -17.31 -23.97
CA SER A 158 -1.46 -18.11 -24.12
C SER A 158 -1.22 -19.40 -24.93
N PRO A 159 -0.75 -19.34 -26.20
CA PRO A 159 -0.51 -20.57 -26.98
C PRO A 159 0.60 -21.45 -26.39
N MET A 160 1.64 -20.87 -25.77
CA MET A 160 2.67 -21.66 -25.10
C MET A 160 2.11 -22.45 -23.90
N MET A 161 1.27 -21.83 -23.07
CA MET A 161 0.67 -22.49 -21.90
C MET A 161 -0.36 -23.54 -22.31
N GLU A 162 -1.14 -23.26 -23.36
CA GLU A 162 -2.11 -24.21 -23.91
C GLU A 162 -1.43 -25.49 -24.44
N ALA A 163 -0.23 -25.38 -25.01
CA ALA A 163 0.56 -26.54 -25.44
C ALA A 163 0.92 -27.50 -24.29
N TYR A 164 0.91 -27.02 -23.04
CA TYR A 164 1.13 -27.82 -21.83
C TYR A 164 -0.18 -28.09 -21.04
N GLY A 165 -1.35 -27.85 -21.65
CA GLY A 165 -2.65 -28.14 -21.04
C GLY A 165 -3.13 -27.12 -20.02
N VAL A 166 -2.49 -25.94 -19.94
CA VAL A 166 -2.91 -24.85 -19.04
C VAL A 166 -3.73 -23.83 -19.82
N ARG A 167 -4.96 -23.56 -19.36
CA ARG A 167 -5.82 -22.53 -19.96
C ARG A 167 -5.29 -21.14 -19.60
N ALA A 168 -4.95 -20.33 -20.58
CA ALA A 168 -4.45 -18.98 -20.34
C ALA A 168 -5.02 -17.98 -21.35
N ILE A 169 -5.43 -16.82 -20.87
CA ILE A 169 -5.93 -15.69 -21.65
C ILE A 169 -4.98 -14.51 -21.43
N VAL A 170 -4.39 -14.02 -22.51
CA VAL A 170 -3.66 -12.75 -22.49
C VAL A 170 -4.68 -11.63 -22.66
N LEU A 171 -4.69 -10.70 -21.72
CA LEU A 171 -5.64 -9.58 -21.71
C LEU A 171 -5.36 -8.63 -22.89
N PRO A 172 -6.36 -7.90 -23.40
CA PRO A 172 -6.18 -7.00 -24.54
C PRO A 172 -5.28 -5.81 -24.17
N GLU A 173 -4.89 -5.02 -25.17
CA GLU A 173 -4.12 -3.79 -24.93
C GLU A 173 -4.86 -2.86 -23.94
N PRO A 174 -4.15 -2.35 -22.91
CA PRO A 174 -4.75 -1.43 -21.96
C PRO A 174 -5.22 -0.15 -22.65
N ASN A 175 -6.39 0.34 -22.26
CA ASN A 175 -6.90 1.62 -22.72
C ASN A 175 -7.27 2.51 -21.51
N ARG A 176 -7.87 3.68 -21.77
CA ARG A 176 -8.24 4.63 -20.70
C ARG A 176 -9.13 4.00 -19.62
N GLN A 177 -9.96 3.01 -19.97
CA GLN A 177 -10.86 2.35 -19.03
C GLN A 177 -10.10 1.60 -17.93
N ASN A 178 -8.96 1.00 -18.25
CA ASN A 178 -8.11 0.29 -17.30
C ASN A 178 -7.68 1.22 -16.16
N LEU A 179 -7.19 2.43 -16.50
CA LEU A 179 -6.80 3.42 -15.50
C LEU A 179 -8.01 3.94 -14.72
N LEU A 180 -9.15 4.19 -15.38
CA LEU A 180 -10.38 4.60 -14.70
C LEU A 180 -10.86 3.59 -13.65
N TYR A 181 -10.65 2.29 -13.87
CA TYR A 181 -10.97 1.27 -12.88
C TYR A 181 -9.93 1.20 -11.76
N ALA A 182 -8.64 1.22 -12.09
CA ALA A 182 -7.57 1.23 -11.09
C ALA A 182 -7.68 2.42 -10.13
N ASP A 183 -8.00 3.61 -10.66
CA ASP A 183 -8.08 4.85 -9.88
C ASP A 183 -9.17 4.84 -8.82
N ARG A 184 -10.16 3.94 -8.93
CA ARG A 184 -11.20 3.75 -7.91
C ARG A 184 -10.69 3.06 -6.65
N VAL A 185 -9.59 2.31 -6.76
CA VAL A 185 -9.07 1.46 -5.69
C VAL A 185 -7.62 1.76 -5.29
N THR A 186 -6.93 2.58 -6.08
CA THR A 186 -5.56 3.04 -5.81
C THR A 186 -5.53 4.48 -5.30
N SER A 187 -4.44 4.86 -4.63
CA SER A 187 -4.22 6.23 -4.16
C SER A 187 -3.76 7.19 -5.26
N GLY A 188 -3.34 6.66 -6.42
CA GLY A 188 -2.88 7.42 -7.57
C GLY A 188 -1.38 7.72 -7.57
N VAL A 189 -0.69 7.46 -6.45
CA VAL A 189 0.78 7.61 -6.30
C VAL A 189 1.55 6.33 -6.65
N GLU A 190 0.85 5.21 -6.81
CA GLU A 190 1.43 3.97 -7.30
C GLU A 190 1.93 4.13 -8.75
N CYS A 191 2.97 3.38 -9.10
CA CYS A 191 3.59 3.50 -10.42
C CYS A 191 2.62 3.11 -11.55
N LEU A 192 2.69 3.82 -12.68
CA LEU A 192 1.80 3.61 -13.82
C LEU A 192 1.68 2.13 -14.25
N PRO A 193 2.76 1.32 -14.32
CA PRO A 193 2.62 -0.09 -14.69
C PRO A 193 1.78 -0.91 -13.68
N TYR A 194 1.78 -0.55 -12.39
CA TYR A 194 0.90 -1.18 -11.40
C TYR A 194 -0.56 -0.86 -11.70
N ARG A 195 -0.88 0.43 -11.89
CA ARG A 195 -2.24 0.88 -12.19
C ARG A 195 -2.76 0.31 -13.52
N VAL A 196 -1.91 0.20 -14.53
CA VAL A 196 -2.27 -0.41 -15.83
C VAL A 196 -2.59 -1.89 -15.68
N THR A 197 -1.70 -2.67 -15.05
CA THR A 197 -1.89 -4.13 -14.90
C THR A 197 -3.03 -4.49 -13.94
N LEU A 198 -3.21 -3.73 -12.85
CA LEU A 198 -4.40 -3.84 -12.01
C LEU A 198 -5.67 -3.51 -12.81
N GLY A 199 -5.61 -2.47 -13.63
CA GLY A 199 -6.68 -2.08 -14.53
C GLY A 199 -7.04 -3.15 -15.55
N ASP A 200 -6.08 -3.96 -16.03
CA ASP A 200 -6.34 -5.11 -16.90
C ASP A 200 -7.26 -6.13 -16.20
N PHE A 201 -6.92 -6.52 -14.96
CA PHE A 201 -7.72 -7.47 -14.19
C PHE A 201 -9.10 -6.90 -13.83
N LEU A 202 -9.16 -5.65 -13.39
CA LEU A 202 -10.42 -5.00 -13.05
C LEU A 202 -11.32 -4.81 -14.27
N ARG A 203 -10.75 -4.44 -15.42
CA ARG A 203 -11.52 -4.34 -16.66
C ARG A 203 -12.08 -5.69 -17.05
N PHE A 204 -11.27 -6.75 -17.02
CA PHE A 204 -11.75 -8.09 -17.28
C PHE A 204 -12.91 -8.46 -16.33
N TYR A 205 -12.78 -8.16 -15.03
CA TYR A 205 -13.83 -8.39 -14.04
C TYR A 205 -15.14 -7.68 -14.42
N TYR A 206 -15.09 -6.38 -14.73
CA TYR A 206 -16.29 -5.61 -15.05
C TYR A 206 -16.89 -6.00 -16.41
N ASP A 207 -16.07 -6.23 -17.43
CA ASP A 207 -16.52 -6.62 -18.78
C ASP A 207 -17.20 -8.01 -18.78
N ASN A 208 -16.89 -8.87 -17.81
CA ASN A 208 -17.46 -10.22 -17.67
C ASN A 208 -18.50 -10.34 -16.54
N GLY A 209 -19.12 -9.23 -16.12
CA GLY A 209 -20.24 -9.25 -15.16
C GLY A 209 -19.84 -9.62 -13.72
N GLY A 210 -18.56 -9.53 -13.38
CA GLY A 210 -18.03 -9.75 -12.04
C GLY A 210 -17.82 -11.21 -11.63
N ASP A 211 -17.78 -12.15 -12.58
CA ASP A 211 -17.52 -13.57 -12.28
C ASP A 211 -16.02 -13.93 -12.41
N LEU A 212 -15.41 -14.34 -11.28
CA LEU A 212 -14.02 -14.82 -11.21
C LEU A 212 -13.91 -16.28 -10.72
N LYS A 213 -15.01 -17.03 -10.63
CA LYS A 213 -15.02 -18.35 -9.94
C LYS A 213 -14.01 -19.37 -10.48
N ASN A 214 -13.66 -19.29 -11.77
CA ASN A 214 -12.75 -20.23 -12.44
C ASN A 214 -11.51 -19.54 -13.02
N ILE A 215 -11.08 -18.43 -12.41
CA ILE A 215 -10.05 -17.56 -12.96
C ILE A 215 -8.95 -17.35 -11.92
N GLU A 216 -7.70 -17.32 -12.37
CA GLU A 216 -6.55 -16.87 -11.56
C GLU A 216 -5.79 -15.77 -12.30
N ALA A 217 -5.59 -14.63 -11.64
CA ALA A 217 -4.74 -13.57 -12.16
C ALA A 217 -3.27 -13.97 -12.00
N PHE A 218 -2.51 -13.95 -13.09
CA PHE A 218 -1.08 -14.18 -13.09
C PHE A 218 -0.34 -12.84 -13.15
N MET A 219 0.59 -12.63 -12.22
CA MET A 219 1.44 -11.44 -12.21
C MET A 219 2.89 -11.83 -11.97
N ALA A 220 3.79 -11.28 -12.78
CA ALA A 220 5.21 -11.43 -12.56
C ALA A 220 5.61 -10.82 -11.22
N GLY A 221 6.38 -11.57 -10.43
CA GLY A 221 6.99 -11.11 -9.19
C GLY A 221 8.48 -10.84 -9.36
N ALA A 222 9.05 -10.09 -8.41
CA ALA A 222 10.50 -9.92 -8.28
C ALA A 222 10.90 -10.09 -6.82
N TYR A 223 12.10 -10.65 -6.59
CA TYR A 223 12.75 -10.64 -5.28
C TYR A 223 13.80 -9.52 -5.26
N GLY A 224 13.76 -8.65 -4.25
CA GLY A 224 14.63 -7.47 -4.14
C GLY A 224 13.85 -6.16 -4.17
N PRO A 225 14.50 -5.00 -4.07
CA PRO A 225 13.86 -3.70 -3.76
C PRO A 225 12.93 -3.17 -4.86
N TYR A 226 12.71 -3.91 -5.95
CA TYR A 226 11.89 -3.49 -7.06
C TYR A 226 10.39 -3.59 -6.73
N ARG A 227 9.61 -2.58 -7.12
CA ARG A 227 8.17 -2.49 -6.76
C ARG A 227 7.32 -3.60 -7.34
N LEU A 228 7.72 -4.21 -8.47
CA LEU A 228 7.02 -5.35 -9.06
C LEU A 228 6.85 -6.52 -8.08
N GLY A 229 7.77 -6.68 -7.13
CA GLY A 229 7.64 -7.66 -6.05
C GLY A 229 6.40 -7.48 -5.16
N LYS A 230 5.76 -6.30 -5.20
CA LYS A 230 4.51 -5.99 -4.48
C LYS A 230 3.25 -6.06 -5.34
N TYR A 231 3.35 -6.13 -6.68
CA TYR A 231 2.18 -5.96 -7.53
C TYR A 231 1.14 -7.04 -7.27
N ALA A 232 1.53 -8.32 -7.34
CA ALA A 232 0.62 -9.44 -7.10
C ALA A 232 -0.02 -9.37 -5.70
N ILE A 233 0.78 -9.00 -4.71
CA ILE A 233 0.38 -8.91 -3.31
C ILE A 233 -0.69 -7.82 -3.12
N GLU A 234 -0.50 -6.65 -3.72
CA GLU A 234 -1.44 -5.53 -3.57
C GLU A 234 -2.64 -5.64 -4.50
N GLN A 235 -2.47 -6.19 -5.70
CA GLN A 235 -3.57 -6.49 -6.63
C GLN A 235 -4.55 -7.50 -6.04
N SER A 236 -4.06 -8.52 -5.31
CA SER A 236 -4.91 -9.53 -4.65
C SER A 236 -5.90 -8.96 -3.64
N ARG A 237 -5.72 -7.70 -3.22
CA ARG A 237 -6.67 -7.02 -2.32
C ARG A 237 -7.89 -6.45 -3.03
N HIS A 238 -7.79 -6.28 -4.33
CA HIS A 238 -8.77 -5.58 -5.16
C HIS A 238 -9.55 -6.55 -6.06
N LEU A 239 -9.16 -7.83 -6.07
CA LEU A 239 -9.69 -8.92 -6.88
C LEU A 239 -10.26 -10.01 -5.97
#